data_AF-I0YJ05-F1
#
_entry.id   AF-I0YJ05-F1
#
_cell.length_a   1.000
_cell.length_b   1.000
_cell.length_c   1.000
_cell.angle_alpha   90.00
_cell.angle_beta   90.00
_cell.angle_gamma   90.00
#
_symmetry.space_group_name_H-M   'P 1'
#
loop_
_entity.id
_entity.type
_entity.pdbx_description
1 polymer ?
#
loop_
_entity_poly.entity_id
_entity_poly.type
_entity_poly.pdbx_seq_one_letter_code
_entity_poly.pdbx_strand_id
1 'polypeptide(L)'
;MEKLKAIDFDAATNLATVQMGVKSGEVAAALVPKKRLPSIGTCFNVGVAGFALQGGLGFVLRYHGVAADFIQSIDVVTVGADKKAVRKTISPEVDPELFWGFRGAGGALGVAISYTTHAFAIPDNVQLAAYTFSIDIAAEVMAWSAGITATSPRQIYPFIVLSPAGNGKPATVYFNAFNLGPPTAATEAFFQQVATYAVPRASSNSQPGQLYTETDYLSFSKEESVVECGNLKAATYWNTYFTANDTLTSGNLPTGLIDAVISQIKAAPFDTLSISILPGPSLPEGEDAAYFTPDAWSFRGSFYIFVGDTWNVPANDAEHIAYVKASSAAVKPYVAGNYINQLMFAEADDARKSYEAGIFTRLEGVKAAFDPLNLFRDLNYVHPDVKPPTDLFHGEIYDSLPFAAADAVAPAPDTAMGGAEAPKPM
;
A
#
# COMPACT_ATOMS: atom_id res chain seq x y z
N MET A 1 11.98 3.58 -14.29
CA MET A 1 13.09 4.44 -13.79
C MET A 1 14.15 3.64 -13.04
N GLU A 2 14.37 2.37 -13.39
CA GLU A 2 15.12 1.41 -12.55
C GLU A 2 16.61 1.73 -12.35
N LYS A 3 17.19 2.60 -13.19
CA LYS A 3 18.58 3.05 -13.05
C LYS A 3 18.76 4.23 -12.08
N LEU A 4 17.67 4.89 -11.67
CA LEU A 4 17.69 5.98 -10.69
C LEU A 4 17.60 5.38 -9.27
N LYS A 5 18.76 5.10 -8.67
CA LYS A 5 18.90 4.28 -7.45
C LYS A 5 19.57 4.98 -6.26
N ALA A 6 19.83 6.27 -6.35
CA ALA A 6 20.46 6.99 -5.25
C ALA A 6 19.51 7.13 -4.05
N ILE A 7 20.08 6.92 -2.87
CA ILE A 7 19.50 7.21 -1.56
C ILE A 7 20.53 8.04 -0.81
N ASP A 8 20.17 9.28 -0.47
CA ASP A 8 20.99 10.17 0.34
C ASP A 8 20.27 10.46 1.65
N PHE A 9 21.00 10.52 2.77
CA PHE A 9 20.43 10.77 4.09
C PHE A 9 21.29 11.77 4.86
N ASP A 10 20.65 12.87 5.24
CA ASP A 10 21.25 13.91 6.06
C ASP A 10 20.87 13.72 7.54
N ALA A 11 21.87 13.38 8.35
CA ALA A 11 21.69 13.16 9.79
C ALA A 11 21.42 14.46 10.57
N ALA A 12 21.78 15.63 10.04
CA ALA A 12 21.52 16.91 10.71
C ALA A 12 20.03 17.30 10.61
N THR A 13 19.38 16.97 9.50
CA THR A 13 17.97 17.31 9.23
C THR A 13 17.02 16.11 9.36
N ASN A 14 17.56 14.89 9.45
CA ASN A 14 16.80 13.63 9.37
C ASN A 14 16.00 13.50 8.06
N LEU A 15 16.46 14.12 6.98
CA LEU A 15 15.84 14.03 5.66
C LEU A 15 16.54 12.97 4.81
N ALA A 16 15.74 12.19 4.10
CA ALA A 16 16.21 11.24 3.10
C ALA A 16 15.75 11.68 1.71
N THR A 17 16.68 11.78 0.76
CA THR A 17 16.38 11.98 -0.67
C THR A 17 16.47 10.65 -1.39
N VAL A 18 15.37 10.25 -2.02
CA VAL A 18 15.21 8.93 -2.63
C VAL A 18 14.86 9.08 -4.11
N GLN A 19 15.66 8.44 -4.97
CA GLN A 19 15.37 8.38 -6.40
C GLN A 19 14.28 7.36 -6.74
N MET A 20 13.57 7.62 -7.83
CA MET A 20 12.28 6.94 -8.12
C MET A 20 12.40 5.48 -8.53
N GLY A 21 13.60 5.01 -8.85
CA GLY A 21 13.86 3.59 -9.13
C GLY A 21 14.05 2.76 -7.86
N VAL A 22 14.20 3.37 -6.69
CA VAL A 22 14.46 2.70 -5.42
C VAL A 22 13.22 1.93 -4.94
N LYS A 23 13.43 0.75 -4.37
CA LYS A 23 12.41 -0.10 -3.76
C LYS A 23 12.40 0.04 -2.23
N SER A 24 11.26 -0.25 -1.60
CA SER A 24 11.11 -0.16 -0.14
C SER A 24 12.19 -0.93 0.63
N GLY A 25 12.56 -2.14 0.18
CA GLY A 25 13.63 -2.92 0.82
C GLY A 25 15.01 -2.31 0.70
N GLU A 26 15.29 -1.58 -0.39
CA GLU A 26 16.56 -0.86 -0.57
C GLU A 26 16.64 0.34 0.39
N VAL A 27 15.51 1.03 0.63
CA VAL A 27 15.43 2.09 1.66
C VAL A 27 15.63 1.52 3.06
N ALA A 28 14.95 0.42 3.39
CA ALA A 28 15.10 -0.25 4.67
C ALA A 28 16.55 -0.68 4.93
N ALA A 29 17.20 -1.32 3.95
CA ALA A 29 18.59 -1.74 4.06
C ALA A 29 19.57 -0.56 4.26
N ALA A 30 19.29 0.60 3.65
CA ALA A 30 20.13 1.78 3.74
C ALA A 30 19.98 2.56 5.06
N LEU A 31 18.76 2.61 5.62
CA LEU A 31 18.43 3.54 6.71
C LEU A 31 18.15 2.86 8.06
N VAL A 32 17.65 1.62 8.11
CA VAL A 32 17.46 0.90 9.38
C VAL A 32 18.76 0.78 10.20
N PRO A 33 19.94 0.51 9.61
CA PRO A 33 21.21 0.53 10.35
C PRO A 33 21.54 1.90 10.99
N LYS A 34 20.97 2.98 10.46
CA LYS A 34 21.09 4.35 10.99
C LYS A 34 20.00 4.69 12.02
N LYS A 35 19.15 3.72 12.41
CA LYS A 35 17.99 3.89 13.30
C LYS A 35 17.03 4.96 12.80
N ARG A 36 16.88 5.01 11.47
CA ARG A 36 16.01 5.95 10.77
C ARG A 36 15.25 5.23 9.66
N LEU A 37 13.99 5.60 9.45
CA LEU A 37 13.24 5.08 8.31
C LEU A 37 12.14 6.07 7.92
N PRO A 38 12.07 6.55 6.66
CA PRO A 38 10.86 7.19 6.17
C PRO A 38 9.73 6.16 6.08
N SER A 39 8.49 6.61 5.99
CA SER A 39 7.39 5.68 5.74
C SER A 39 7.60 4.96 4.40
N ILE A 40 7.63 3.63 4.46
CA ILE A 40 7.76 2.73 3.30
C ILE A 40 6.60 1.75 3.29
N GLY A 41 6.30 1.19 2.11
CA GLY A 41 5.39 0.06 1.99
C GLY A 41 5.92 -1.18 2.71
N THR A 42 5.00 -2.05 3.08
CA THR A 42 5.24 -3.35 3.74
C THR A 42 6.00 -4.32 2.84
N CYS A 43 5.78 -4.25 1.52
CA CYS A 43 6.44 -5.10 0.53
C CYS A 43 7.75 -4.51 0.00
N PHE A 44 8.86 -5.20 0.24
CA PHE A 44 10.21 -4.74 -0.11
C PHE A 44 10.47 -4.59 -1.60
N ASN A 45 9.71 -5.27 -2.44
CA ASN A 45 9.88 -5.21 -3.89
C ASN A 45 9.15 -4.03 -4.56
N VAL A 46 8.28 -3.34 -3.83
CA VAL A 46 7.51 -2.19 -4.33
C VAL A 46 8.44 -1.00 -4.54
N GLY A 47 8.29 -0.31 -5.68
CA GLY A 47 8.96 0.96 -5.93
C GLY A 47 8.44 2.03 -4.99
N VAL A 48 9.32 2.58 -4.14
CA VAL A 48 8.92 3.40 -2.98
C VAL A 48 8.27 4.73 -3.40
N ALA A 49 8.62 5.25 -4.57
CA ALA A 49 8.18 6.58 -4.96
C ALA A 49 6.75 6.62 -5.54
N GLY A 50 6.37 5.68 -6.40
CA GLY A 50 4.97 5.55 -6.84
C GLY A 50 4.05 5.30 -5.65
N PHE A 51 4.51 4.47 -4.71
CA PHE A 51 3.90 4.26 -3.41
C PHE A 51 3.69 5.56 -2.63
N ALA A 52 4.76 6.33 -2.39
CA ALA A 52 4.69 7.51 -1.54
C ALA A 52 3.90 8.66 -2.16
N LEU A 53 4.01 8.86 -3.47
CA LEU A 53 3.32 9.94 -4.19
C LEU A 53 1.81 9.71 -4.33
N GLN A 54 1.33 8.49 -4.07
CA GLN A 54 -0.10 8.19 -4.02
C GLN A 54 -0.55 7.95 -2.58
N GLY A 55 0.06 8.60 -1.59
CA GLY A 55 -0.22 8.39 -0.18
C GLY A 55 0.84 7.52 0.47
N GLY A 56 0.77 6.21 0.23
CA GLY A 56 1.70 5.25 0.78
C GLY A 56 1.26 4.72 2.15
N LEU A 57 0.52 3.62 2.13
CA LEU A 57 0.08 2.88 3.32
C LEU A 57 1.18 1.91 3.77
N GLY A 58 1.84 2.21 4.89
CA GLY A 58 2.82 1.33 5.53
C GLY A 58 2.51 1.10 7.01
N PHE A 59 3.24 0.21 7.69
CA PHE A 59 2.96 -0.15 9.09
C PHE A 59 2.85 1.06 10.05
N VAL A 60 3.61 2.11 9.79
CA VAL A 60 3.66 3.31 10.63
C VAL A 60 2.57 4.34 10.31
N LEU A 61 1.61 4.03 9.44
CA LEU A 61 0.57 4.97 9.00
C LEU A 61 -0.32 5.49 10.14
N ARG A 62 -0.49 4.69 11.20
CA ARG A 62 -1.24 5.10 12.40
C ARG A 62 -0.38 5.91 13.35
N TYR A 63 0.92 5.64 13.34
CA TYR A 63 1.86 6.32 14.19
C TYR A 63 2.20 7.70 13.62
N HIS A 64 2.82 7.74 12.45
CA HIS A 64 3.29 8.96 11.81
C HIS A 64 2.26 9.51 10.84
N GLY A 65 1.76 8.69 9.92
CA GLY A 65 0.90 9.11 8.81
C GLY A 65 1.28 8.40 7.51
N VAL A 66 0.64 8.74 6.41
CA VAL A 66 0.99 8.18 5.10
C VAL A 66 2.34 8.75 4.62
N ALA A 67 3.05 8.06 3.73
CA ALA A 67 4.34 8.54 3.25
C ALA A 67 4.29 9.94 2.60
N ALA A 68 3.19 10.26 1.91
CA ALA A 68 2.92 11.57 1.30
C ALA A 68 2.92 12.73 2.31
N ASP A 69 2.55 12.48 3.58
CA ASP A 69 2.46 13.51 4.62
C ASP A 69 3.82 14.19 4.86
N PHE A 70 4.92 13.46 4.61
CA PHE A 70 6.27 13.80 5.06
C PHE A 70 7.24 14.15 3.95
N ILE A 71 6.78 14.12 2.69
CA ILE A 71 7.56 14.59 1.55
C ILE A 71 7.72 16.11 1.69
N GLN A 72 8.95 16.60 1.61
CA GLN A 72 9.34 18.01 1.75
C GLN A 72 9.58 18.67 0.39
N SER A 73 10.04 17.89 -0.59
CA SER A 73 10.24 18.37 -1.96
C SER A 73 10.24 17.21 -2.95
N ILE A 74 9.96 17.52 -4.22
CA ILE A 74 9.96 16.56 -5.31
C ILE A 74 10.65 17.20 -6.51
N ASP A 75 11.64 16.51 -7.09
CA ASP A 75 12.19 16.88 -8.38
C ASP A 75 11.33 16.25 -9.47
N VAL A 76 10.70 17.08 -10.30
CA VAL A 76 9.70 16.65 -11.29
C VAL A 76 10.04 17.16 -12.67
N VAL A 77 9.55 16.43 -13.67
CA VAL A 77 9.47 16.83 -15.07
C VAL A 77 8.01 16.95 -15.45
N THR A 78 7.62 18.13 -15.89
CA THR A 78 6.27 18.45 -16.40
C THR A 78 6.36 18.84 -17.87
N VAL A 79 5.23 18.80 -18.58
CA VAL A 79 5.17 19.21 -20.00
C VAL A 79 4.02 20.19 -20.18
N GLY A 80 4.36 21.45 -20.45
CA GLY A 80 3.38 22.51 -20.66
C GLY A 80 2.71 22.44 -22.04
N ALA A 81 1.82 23.41 -22.30
CA ALA A 81 1.13 23.53 -23.59
C ALA A 81 2.07 23.72 -24.79
N ASP A 82 3.28 24.25 -24.56
CA ASP A 82 4.32 24.40 -25.59
C ASP A 82 5.08 23.10 -25.93
N LYS A 83 4.67 21.97 -25.34
CA LYS A 83 5.25 20.63 -25.50
C LYS A 83 6.70 20.54 -25.06
N LYS A 84 7.19 21.45 -24.22
CA LYS A 84 8.54 21.38 -23.66
C LYS A 84 8.54 20.72 -22.29
N ALA A 85 9.48 19.80 -22.11
CA ALA A 85 9.76 19.21 -20.82
C ALA A 85 10.51 20.21 -19.94
N VAL A 86 9.98 20.48 -18.75
CA VAL A 86 10.59 21.36 -17.75
C VAL A 86 10.87 20.53 -16.50
N ARG A 87 12.15 20.43 -16.13
CA ARG A 87 12.57 19.88 -14.84
C ARG A 87 12.63 20.98 -13.79
N LYS A 88 12.05 20.74 -12.62
CA LYS A 88 12.06 21.67 -11.48
C LYS A 88 11.84 20.92 -10.17
N THR A 89 12.34 21.50 -9.08
CA THR A 89 12.01 21.04 -7.72
C THR A 89 10.79 21.81 -7.22
N ILE A 90 9.77 21.08 -6.81
CA ILE A 90 8.54 21.61 -6.22
C ILE A 90 8.53 21.34 -4.71
N SER A 91 7.93 22.26 -3.95
CA SER A 91 7.86 22.24 -2.48
C SER A 91 6.63 23.04 -2.01
N PRO A 92 6.36 23.15 -0.70
CA PRO A 92 5.31 24.06 -0.19
C PRO A 92 5.50 25.53 -0.63
N GLU A 93 6.72 25.94 -0.93
CA GLU A 93 7.08 27.31 -1.33
C GLU A 93 7.21 27.47 -2.86
N VAL A 94 7.46 26.37 -3.59
CA VAL A 94 7.72 26.38 -5.03
C VAL A 94 6.69 25.51 -5.75
N ASP A 95 5.81 26.15 -6.53
CA ASP A 95 4.66 25.51 -7.19
C ASP A 95 3.79 24.68 -6.21
N PRO A 96 3.24 25.30 -5.16
CA PRO A 96 2.54 24.59 -4.08
C PRO A 96 1.36 23.74 -4.55
N GLU A 97 0.63 24.17 -5.58
CA GLU A 97 -0.49 23.40 -6.14
C GLU A 97 -0.03 22.11 -6.82
N LEU A 98 1.10 22.16 -7.54
CA LEU A 98 1.69 20.98 -8.16
C LEU A 98 2.26 20.05 -7.10
N PHE A 99 2.92 20.61 -6.08
CA PHE A 99 3.46 19.86 -4.94
C PHE A 99 2.36 19.15 -4.14
N TRP A 100 1.26 19.86 -3.87
CA TRP A 100 0.06 19.31 -3.26
C TRP A 100 -0.52 18.15 -4.09
N GLY A 101 -0.69 18.35 -5.41
CA GLY A 101 -1.28 17.35 -6.29
C GLY A 101 -0.44 16.08 -6.45
N PHE A 102 0.90 16.22 -6.53
CA PHE A 102 1.80 15.07 -6.64
C PHE A 102 1.75 14.16 -5.42
N ARG A 103 1.33 14.67 -4.25
CA ARG A 103 1.16 13.93 -2.99
C ARG A 103 -0.28 13.44 -2.85
N GLY A 104 -0.69 12.57 -3.76
CA GLY A 104 -2.02 11.94 -3.79
C GLY A 104 -2.42 11.48 -5.19
N ALA A 105 -2.08 12.23 -6.24
CA ALA A 105 -2.29 11.83 -7.64
C ALA A 105 -1.04 11.25 -8.33
N GLY A 106 0.13 11.46 -7.73
CA GLY A 106 1.40 10.96 -8.22
C GLY A 106 1.67 11.26 -9.68
N GLY A 107 2.03 10.21 -10.44
CA GLY A 107 2.50 10.33 -11.82
C GLY A 107 1.48 10.96 -12.79
N ALA A 108 0.19 11.03 -12.42
CA ALA A 108 -0.83 11.67 -13.24
C ALA A 108 -0.53 13.16 -13.53
N LEU A 109 0.40 13.80 -12.81
CA LEU A 109 0.76 15.21 -13.00
C LEU A 109 2.14 15.40 -13.67
N GLY A 110 2.89 14.32 -13.90
CA GLY A 110 4.22 14.39 -14.49
C GLY A 110 5.14 13.26 -14.03
N VAL A 111 6.40 13.39 -14.39
CA VAL A 111 7.45 12.42 -14.06
C VAL A 111 8.24 12.93 -12.86
N ALA A 112 8.07 12.29 -11.72
CA ALA A 112 8.94 12.55 -10.58
C ALA A 112 10.28 11.80 -10.77
N ILE A 113 11.40 12.39 -10.32
CA ILE A 113 12.78 11.90 -10.49
C ILE A 113 13.40 11.49 -9.15
N SER A 114 13.16 12.29 -8.12
CA SER A 114 13.47 12.01 -6.71
C SER A 114 12.53 12.79 -5.80
N TYR A 115 12.39 12.35 -4.55
CA TYR A 115 11.71 13.11 -3.51
C TYR A 115 12.56 13.14 -2.23
N THR A 116 12.45 14.21 -1.47
CA THR A 116 13.04 14.34 -0.13
C THR A 116 11.94 14.18 0.90
N THR A 117 12.14 13.34 1.91
CA THR A 117 11.15 13.03 2.95
C THR A 117 11.78 12.99 4.33
N HIS A 118 10.99 13.23 5.36
CA HIS A 118 11.41 12.97 6.74
C HIS A 118 11.59 11.47 7.01
N ALA A 119 12.64 11.11 7.75
CA ALA A 119 12.93 9.76 8.20
C ALA A 119 12.84 9.69 9.73
N PHE A 120 11.90 8.89 10.23
CA PHE A 120 11.56 8.79 11.65
C PHE A 120 12.58 7.97 12.42
N ALA A 121 12.67 8.20 13.72
CA ALA A 121 13.32 7.26 14.62
C ALA A 121 12.55 5.94 14.66
N ILE A 122 13.27 4.82 14.58
CA ILE A 122 12.69 3.47 14.72
C ILE A 122 13.17 2.83 16.02
N PRO A 123 12.37 1.96 16.66
CA PRO A 123 12.82 1.21 17.82
C PRO A 123 13.84 0.14 17.39
N ASP A 124 14.63 -0.36 18.35
CA ASP A 124 15.54 -1.48 18.10
C ASP A 124 14.76 -2.77 17.82
N ASN A 125 13.73 -3.02 18.62
CA ASN A 125 12.87 -4.19 18.53
C ASN A 125 11.41 -3.77 18.34
N VAL A 126 10.66 -4.61 17.63
CA VAL A 126 9.21 -4.55 17.49
C VAL A 126 8.59 -5.60 18.41
N GLN A 127 7.61 -5.18 19.21
CA GLN A 127 6.82 -6.10 20.03
C GLN A 127 5.63 -6.58 19.21
N LEU A 128 5.42 -7.89 19.14
CA LEU A 128 4.42 -8.52 18.28
C LEU A 128 3.52 -9.47 19.06
N ALA A 129 2.22 -9.42 18.75
CA ALA A 129 1.25 -10.37 19.26
C ALA A 129 0.34 -10.93 18.17
N ALA A 130 0.25 -12.25 18.06
CA ALA A 130 -0.59 -12.91 17.06
C ALA A 130 -1.47 -14.03 17.61
N TYR A 131 -2.74 -14.02 17.20
CA TYR A 131 -3.75 -14.98 17.64
C TYR A 131 -4.62 -15.42 16.46
N THR A 132 -4.95 -16.71 16.41
CA THR A 132 -5.90 -17.24 15.42
C THR A 132 -7.19 -17.68 16.11
N PHE A 133 -8.32 -17.20 15.62
CA PHE A 133 -9.66 -17.51 16.11
C PHE A 133 -10.45 -18.32 15.07
N SER A 134 -11.46 -19.06 15.53
CA SER A 134 -12.44 -19.67 14.63
C SER A 134 -13.27 -18.59 13.94
N ILE A 135 -13.65 -18.81 12.68
CA ILE A 135 -14.61 -17.97 11.96
C ILE A 135 -15.96 -17.84 12.68
N ASP A 136 -16.29 -18.78 13.59
CA ASP A 136 -17.58 -18.78 14.29
C ASP A 136 -17.74 -17.65 15.30
N ILE A 137 -16.62 -17.10 15.80
CA ILE A 137 -16.60 -15.93 16.69
C ILE A 137 -16.12 -14.67 15.96
N ALA A 138 -16.07 -14.69 14.62
CA ALA A 138 -15.53 -13.59 13.82
C ALA A 138 -16.18 -12.24 14.13
N ALA A 139 -17.51 -12.19 14.28
CA ALA A 139 -18.22 -10.94 14.59
C ALA A 139 -17.77 -10.34 15.92
N GLU A 140 -17.58 -11.16 16.96
CA GLU A 140 -17.06 -10.73 18.27
C GLU A 140 -15.63 -10.20 18.13
N VAL A 141 -14.75 -10.94 17.43
CA VAL A 141 -13.34 -10.58 17.23
C VAL A 141 -13.20 -9.30 16.41
N MET A 142 -13.99 -9.12 15.35
CA MET A 142 -13.97 -7.91 14.52
C MET A 142 -14.38 -6.67 15.31
N ALA A 143 -15.48 -6.75 16.08
CA ALA A 143 -15.94 -5.65 16.92
C ALA A 143 -14.94 -5.34 18.05
N TRP A 144 -14.41 -6.37 18.71
CA TRP A 144 -13.39 -6.22 19.74
C TRP A 144 -12.11 -5.58 19.18
N SER A 145 -11.63 -6.04 18.03
CA SER A 145 -10.43 -5.50 17.36
C SER A 145 -10.63 -4.02 17.01
N ALA A 146 -11.78 -3.63 16.47
CA ALA A 146 -12.08 -2.24 16.17
C ALA A 146 -12.10 -1.36 17.44
N GLY A 147 -12.74 -1.85 18.52
CA GLY A 147 -12.82 -1.14 19.79
C GLY A 147 -11.45 -0.94 20.46
N ILE A 148 -10.62 -2.00 20.51
CA ILE A 148 -9.28 -1.88 21.11
C ILE A 148 -8.34 -1.03 20.24
N THR A 149 -8.54 -1.03 18.92
CA THR A 149 -7.79 -0.16 18.00
C THR A 149 -8.00 1.30 18.34
N ALA A 150 -9.27 1.72 18.53
CA ALA A 150 -9.63 3.11 18.81
C ALA A 150 -8.97 3.66 20.08
N THR A 151 -8.76 2.83 21.09
CA THR A 151 -8.18 3.24 22.39
C THR A 151 -6.68 2.96 22.52
N SER A 152 -6.07 2.28 21.56
CA SER A 152 -4.65 1.90 21.64
C SER A 152 -3.71 3.09 21.40
N PRO A 153 -2.49 3.11 21.96
CA PRO A 153 -1.48 4.09 21.58
C PRO A 153 -1.18 4.06 20.08
N ARG A 154 -0.95 5.20 19.44
CA ARG A 154 -0.81 5.34 17.96
C ARG A 154 0.27 4.47 17.31
N GLN A 155 1.34 4.18 18.04
CA GLN A 155 2.42 3.30 17.62
C GLN A 155 2.05 1.80 17.59
N ILE A 156 0.86 1.45 18.11
CA ILE A 156 0.29 0.12 17.97
C ILE A 156 -0.45 0.01 16.64
N TYR A 157 -0.14 -1.05 15.89
CA TYR A 157 -0.75 -1.37 14.61
C TYR A 157 -1.48 -2.72 14.69
N PRO A 158 -2.73 -2.74 15.19
CA PRO A 158 -3.53 -3.95 15.29
C PRO A 158 -4.32 -4.17 14.00
N PHE A 159 -4.37 -5.38 13.47
CA PHE A 159 -5.19 -5.69 12.29
C PHE A 159 -5.70 -7.12 12.33
N ILE A 160 -6.70 -7.38 11.50
CA ILE A 160 -7.24 -8.72 11.31
C ILE A 160 -7.23 -9.12 9.84
N VAL A 161 -7.05 -10.41 9.60
CA VAL A 161 -7.17 -11.06 8.29
C VAL A 161 -8.15 -12.22 8.45
N LEU A 162 -9.19 -12.25 7.63
CA LEU A 162 -10.10 -13.38 7.56
C LEU A 162 -9.77 -14.23 6.35
N SER A 163 -9.75 -15.55 6.56
CA SER A 163 -9.36 -16.53 5.54
C SER A 163 -10.38 -17.68 5.48
N PRO A 164 -10.75 -18.15 4.28
CA PRO A 164 -11.69 -19.27 4.12
C PRO A 164 -11.14 -20.60 4.62
N ALA A 165 -12.03 -21.60 4.67
CA ALA A 165 -11.64 -22.98 4.92
C ALA A 165 -10.94 -23.53 3.68
N GLY A 166 -9.94 -24.39 3.88
CA GLY A 166 -9.17 -24.95 2.79
C GLY A 166 -8.04 -25.85 3.22
N ASN A 167 -7.59 -26.73 2.34
CA ASN A 167 -6.50 -27.67 2.60
C ASN A 167 -6.68 -28.46 3.92
N GLY A 168 -7.93 -28.83 4.25
CA GLY A 168 -8.29 -29.54 5.47
C GLY A 168 -8.32 -28.68 6.74
N LYS A 169 -8.14 -27.36 6.64
CA LYS A 169 -8.20 -26.39 7.75
C LYS A 169 -9.54 -25.62 7.74
N PRO A 170 -10.09 -25.29 8.92
CA PRO A 170 -11.28 -24.45 9.01
C PRO A 170 -10.97 -22.99 8.61
N ALA A 171 -12.02 -22.24 8.29
CA ALA A 171 -11.92 -20.79 8.11
C ALA A 171 -11.56 -20.12 9.45
N THR A 172 -10.83 -19.01 9.39
CA THR A 172 -10.25 -18.36 10.57
C THR A 172 -10.34 -16.84 10.52
N VAL A 173 -10.18 -16.24 11.69
CA VAL A 173 -9.81 -14.83 11.84
C VAL A 173 -8.45 -14.78 12.50
N TYR A 174 -7.46 -14.24 11.82
CA TYR A 174 -6.13 -13.99 12.34
C TYR A 174 -6.05 -12.54 12.83
N PHE A 175 -5.61 -12.33 14.06
CA PHE A 175 -5.35 -11.02 14.65
C PHE A 175 -3.85 -10.86 14.86
N ASN A 176 -3.32 -9.70 14.47
CA ASN A 176 -1.96 -9.27 14.74
C ASN A 176 -1.96 -7.90 15.39
N ALA A 177 -0.96 -7.64 16.24
CA ALA A 177 -0.66 -6.30 16.72
C ALA A 177 0.85 -6.08 16.87
N PHE A 178 1.33 -4.97 16.32
CA PHE A 178 2.74 -4.58 16.38
C PHE A 178 2.89 -3.29 17.19
N ASN A 179 3.87 -3.22 18.09
CA ASN A 179 4.35 -1.94 18.63
C ASN A 179 5.56 -1.47 17.82
N LEU A 180 5.36 -0.43 17.03
CA LEU A 180 6.34 0.12 16.09
C LEU A 180 7.10 1.31 16.66
N GLY A 181 6.91 1.62 17.94
CA GLY A 181 7.63 2.67 18.66
C GLY A 181 8.17 2.18 20.01
N PRO A 182 8.75 3.09 20.81
CA PRO A 182 9.33 2.72 22.10
C PRO A 182 8.30 2.09 23.04
N PRO A 183 8.61 1.00 23.76
CA PRO A 183 7.71 0.45 24.77
C PRO A 183 7.37 1.47 25.87
N THR A 184 6.10 1.53 26.25
CA THR A 184 5.58 2.37 27.33
C THR A 184 4.63 1.58 28.22
N ALA A 185 4.27 2.12 29.39
CA ALA A 185 3.23 1.51 30.23
C ALA A 185 1.89 1.35 29.50
N ALA A 186 1.56 2.25 28.56
CA ALA A 186 0.33 2.18 27.79
C ALA A 186 0.36 1.07 26.72
N THR A 187 1.52 0.82 26.07
CA THR A 187 1.64 -0.31 25.14
C THR A 187 1.67 -1.65 25.85
N GLU A 188 2.30 -1.73 27.02
CA GLU A 188 2.26 -2.92 27.86
C GLU A 188 0.82 -3.24 28.29
N ALA A 189 0.07 -2.22 28.74
CA ALA A 189 -1.34 -2.36 29.09
C ALA A 189 -2.21 -2.82 27.92
N PHE A 190 -1.92 -2.34 26.69
CA PHE A 190 -2.58 -2.82 25.49
C PHE A 190 -2.34 -4.33 25.27
N PHE A 191 -1.10 -4.82 25.33
CA PHE A 191 -0.84 -6.25 25.15
C PHE A 191 -1.43 -7.11 26.27
N GLN A 192 -1.48 -6.59 27.51
CA GLN A 192 -2.17 -7.24 28.61
C GLN A 192 -3.69 -7.38 28.35
N GLN A 193 -4.32 -6.32 27.81
CA GLN A 193 -5.73 -6.35 27.42
C GLN A 193 -5.97 -7.35 26.28
N VAL A 194 -5.08 -7.38 25.28
CA VAL A 194 -5.12 -8.35 24.18
C VAL A 194 -5.04 -9.77 24.72
N ALA A 195 -4.06 -10.09 25.56
CA ALA A 195 -3.89 -11.43 26.12
C ALA A 195 -5.12 -11.85 26.95
N THR A 196 -5.69 -10.93 27.74
CA THR A 196 -6.88 -11.18 28.57
C THR A 196 -8.08 -11.60 27.72
N TYR A 197 -8.27 -10.98 26.55
CA TYR A 197 -9.35 -11.34 25.64
C TYR A 197 -9.02 -12.60 24.83
N ALA A 198 -7.84 -12.64 24.22
CA ALA A 198 -7.49 -13.56 23.15
C ALA A 198 -7.10 -14.95 23.66
N VAL A 199 -6.31 -15.06 24.73
CA VAL A 199 -5.82 -16.36 25.25
C VAL A 199 -6.93 -17.39 25.51
N PRO A 200 -8.08 -17.05 26.15
CA PRO A 200 -9.13 -18.04 26.38
C PRO A 200 -10.00 -18.34 25.15
N ARG A 201 -9.89 -17.58 24.06
CA ARG A 201 -10.76 -17.67 22.87
C ARG A 201 -10.04 -18.17 21.61
N ALA A 202 -8.74 -17.94 21.53
CA ALA A 202 -7.96 -18.26 20.35
C ALA A 202 -7.75 -19.77 20.23
N SER A 203 -7.86 -20.27 19.01
CA SER A 203 -7.51 -21.64 18.63
C SER A 203 -5.99 -21.86 18.60
N SER A 204 -5.21 -20.80 18.38
CA SER A 204 -3.75 -20.81 18.46
C SER A 204 -3.20 -19.44 18.84
N ASN A 205 -1.98 -19.43 19.38
CA ASN A 205 -1.25 -18.25 19.85
C ASN A 205 0.23 -18.39 19.46
N SER A 206 0.82 -17.37 18.86
CA SER A 206 2.25 -17.35 18.51
C SER A 206 3.19 -17.22 19.72
N GLN A 207 2.68 -16.77 20.88
CA GLN A 207 3.46 -16.55 22.10
C GLN A 207 2.86 -17.20 23.37
N PRO A 208 2.87 -18.54 23.49
CA PRO A 208 2.36 -19.21 24.68
C PRO A 208 3.07 -18.77 25.97
N GLY A 209 2.29 -18.26 26.94
CA GLY A 209 2.81 -17.85 28.25
C GLY A 209 3.50 -16.48 28.28
N GLN A 210 3.44 -15.71 27.19
CA GLN A 210 4.01 -14.36 27.10
C GLN A 210 2.93 -13.38 26.58
N LEU A 211 3.15 -12.08 26.81
CA LEU A 211 2.27 -11.03 26.26
C LEU A 211 2.55 -10.74 24.79
N TYR A 212 3.82 -10.79 24.39
CA TYR A 212 4.33 -10.55 23.04
C TYR A 212 5.69 -11.22 22.86
N THR A 213 6.10 -11.40 21.60
CA THR A 213 7.49 -11.65 21.22
C THR A 213 8.18 -10.35 20.83
N GLU A 214 9.51 -10.34 20.86
CA GLU A 214 10.32 -9.24 20.33
C GLU A 214 11.21 -9.73 19.19
N THR A 215 11.34 -8.90 18.16
CA THR A 215 12.21 -9.14 17.01
C THR A 215 12.84 -7.83 16.57
N ASP A 216 14.04 -7.85 16.04
CA ASP A 216 14.67 -6.62 15.55
C ASP A 216 13.88 -6.04 14.37
N TYR A 217 13.87 -4.71 14.23
CA TYR A 217 13.02 -4.04 13.23
C TYR A 217 13.27 -4.53 11.80
N LEU A 218 14.51 -4.80 11.41
CA LEU A 218 14.81 -5.22 10.04
C LEU A 218 14.32 -6.64 9.77
N SER A 219 14.55 -7.56 10.72
CA SER A 219 14.05 -8.94 10.62
C SER A 219 12.54 -8.98 10.58
N PHE A 220 11.86 -8.24 11.47
CA PHE A 220 10.41 -8.03 11.44
C PHE A 220 9.94 -7.57 10.06
N SER A 221 10.48 -6.45 9.57
CA SER A 221 10.03 -5.85 8.32
C SER A 221 10.28 -6.76 7.11
N LYS A 222 11.38 -7.54 7.13
CA LYS A 222 11.69 -8.53 6.10
C LYS A 222 10.72 -9.72 6.14
N GLU A 223 10.41 -10.23 7.32
CA GLU A 223 9.48 -11.35 7.49
C GLU A 223 8.08 -10.97 7.02
N GLU A 224 7.56 -9.82 7.45
CA GLU A 224 6.27 -9.31 7.00
C GLU A 224 6.24 -9.08 5.49
N SER A 225 7.33 -8.56 4.90
CA SER A 225 7.42 -8.43 3.44
C SER A 225 7.34 -9.78 2.72
N VAL A 226 7.85 -10.87 3.31
CA VAL A 226 7.77 -12.21 2.73
C VAL A 226 6.35 -12.76 2.88
N VAL A 227 5.69 -12.51 4.01
CA VAL A 227 4.30 -12.91 4.23
C VAL A 227 3.36 -12.23 3.23
N GLU A 228 3.49 -10.91 3.05
CA GLU A 228 2.59 -10.15 2.18
C GLU A 228 2.89 -10.31 0.69
N CYS A 229 4.18 -10.40 0.30
CA CYS A 229 4.60 -10.31 -1.10
C CYS A 229 5.67 -11.34 -1.52
N GLY A 230 5.91 -12.39 -0.72
CA GLY A 230 6.97 -13.36 -0.98
C GLY A 230 6.77 -14.20 -2.25
N ASN A 231 5.54 -14.36 -2.71
CA ASN A 231 5.22 -15.13 -3.92
C ASN A 231 5.01 -14.24 -5.16
N LEU A 232 6.09 -13.70 -5.69
CA LEU A 232 6.06 -12.81 -6.87
C LEU A 232 5.59 -13.49 -8.17
N LYS A 233 5.43 -14.81 -8.18
CA LYS A 233 4.97 -15.58 -9.35
C LYS A 233 3.48 -15.89 -9.30
N ALA A 234 2.82 -15.65 -8.17
CA ALA A 234 1.39 -15.84 -8.07
C ALA A 234 0.65 -14.80 -8.90
N ALA A 235 -0.47 -15.23 -9.48
CA ALA A 235 -1.47 -14.31 -9.98
C ALA A 235 -2.20 -13.70 -8.78
N THR A 236 -2.53 -12.42 -8.87
CA THR A 236 -3.17 -11.69 -7.79
C THR A 236 -4.25 -10.77 -8.31
N TYR A 237 -5.29 -10.58 -7.52
CA TYR A 237 -6.30 -9.56 -7.77
C TYR A 237 -6.83 -9.02 -6.44
N TRP A 238 -6.77 -7.71 -6.25
CA TRP A 238 -7.21 -7.07 -5.03
C TRP A 238 -7.71 -5.65 -5.22
N ASN A 239 -8.52 -5.19 -4.27
CA ASN A 239 -8.93 -3.81 -4.13
C ASN A 239 -8.91 -3.39 -2.66
N THR A 240 -8.60 -2.13 -2.41
CA THR A 240 -8.63 -1.54 -1.06
C THR A 240 -9.65 -0.41 -0.97
N TYR A 241 -10.43 -0.46 0.12
CA TYR A 241 -11.51 0.47 0.41
C TYR A 241 -11.32 1.15 1.76
N PHE A 242 -11.92 2.31 1.96
CA PHE A 242 -11.90 3.04 3.23
C PHE A 242 -13.30 3.22 3.79
N THR A 243 -13.48 2.95 5.07
CA THR A 243 -14.71 3.31 5.79
C THR A 243 -14.80 4.84 6.01
N ALA A 244 -15.86 5.31 6.65
CA ALA A 244 -15.95 6.73 7.01
C ALA A 244 -14.84 7.16 7.99
N ASN A 245 -14.43 8.43 7.93
CA ASN A 245 -13.25 9.01 8.60
C ASN A 245 -13.31 9.07 10.13
N ASP A 246 -14.44 8.71 10.75
CA ASP A 246 -14.63 8.67 12.20
C ASP A 246 -14.73 7.23 12.74
N THR A 247 -14.68 6.22 11.88
CA THR A 247 -14.77 4.82 12.29
C THR A 247 -13.58 4.38 13.12
N LEU A 248 -12.36 4.87 12.83
CA LEU A 248 -11.17 4.53 13.60
C LEU A 248 -11.23 5.08 15.03
N THR A 249 -11.69 6.32 15.20
CA THR A 249 -11.78 6.99 16.51
C THR A 249 -12.98 6.52 17.31
N SER A 250 -14.09 6.20 16.65
CA SER A 250 -15.28 5.63 17.32
C SER A 250 -15.11 4.16 17.69
N GLY A 251 -14.17 3.44 17.05
CA GLY A 251 -13.95 2.01 17.25
C GLY A 251 -15.09 1.14 16.73
N ASN A 252 -15.93 1.68 15.86
CA ASN A 252 -17.10 1.00 15.32
C ASN A 252 -16.94 0.76 13.82
N LEU A 253 -17.01 -0.51 13.41
CA LEU A 253 -17.14 -0.85 12.01
C LEU A 253 -18.58 -0.55 11.54
N PRO A 254 -18.77 -0.15 10.28
CA PRO A 254 -20.09 0.08 9.71
C PRO A 254 -21.05 -1.11 9.91
N THR A 255 -22.31 -0.82 10.24
CA THR A 255 -23.35 -1.83 10.40
C THR A 255 -23.53 -2.62 9.11
N GLY A 256 -23.43 -3.95 9.17
CA GLY A 256 -23.53 -4.86 8.03
C GLY A 256 -22.21 -5.20 7.35
N LEU A 257 -21.13 -4.43 7.55
CA LEU A 257 -19.81 -4.78 7.02
C LEU A 257 -19.31 -6.12 7.58
N ILE A 258 -19.49 -6.33 8.88
CA ILE A 258 -19.09 -7.57 9.57
C ILE A 258 -19.76 -8.79 8.92
N ASP A 259 -21.09 -8.74 8.75
CA ASP A 259 -21.85 -9.84 8.17
C ASP A 259 -21.48 -10.07 6.70
N ALA A 260 -21.29 -8.99 5.93
CA ALA A 260 -20.87 -9.09 4.53
C ALA A 260 -19.52 -9.78 4.38
N VAL A 261 -18.52 -9.38 5.18
CA VAL A 261 -17.17 -9.98 5.17
C VAL A 261 -17.23 -11.45 5.57
N ILE A 262 -17.89 -11.77 6.69
CA ILE A 262 -18.01 -13.16 7.17
C ILE A 262 -18.71 -14.03 6.11
N SER A 263 -19.77 -13.50 5.47
CA SER A 263 -20.50 -14.22 4.43
C SER A 263 -19.60 -14.54 3.23
N GLN A 264 -18.80 -13.58 2.75
CA GLN A 264 -17.89 -13.81 1.62
C GLN A 264 -16.80 -14.84 1.95
N ILE A 265 -16.23 -14.79 3.16
CA ILE A 265 -15.22 -15.75 3.61
C ILE A 265 -15.78 -17.16 3.74
N LYS A 266 -16.99 -17.32 4.31
CA LYS A 266 -17.62 -18.64 4.46
C LYS A 266 -18.07 -19.25 3.13
N ALA A 267 -18.45 -18.41 2.16
CA ALA A 267 -18.91 -18.85 0.85
C ALA A 267 -17.79 -19.00 -0.18
N ALA A 268 -16.55 -18.63 0.16
CA ALA A 268 -15.46 -18.60 -0.78
C ALA A 268 -15.20 -20.00 -1.38
N PRO A 269 -15.13 -20.12 -2.72
CA PRO A 269 -14.85 -21.38 -3.38
C PRO A 269 -13.36 -21.75 -3.33
N PHE A 270 -12.51 -20.81 -2.92
CA PHE A 270 -11.06 -20.95 -2.83
C PHE A 270 -10.61 -20.60 -1.42
N ASP A 271 -9.46 -21.13 -1.01
CA ASP A 271 -8.86 -20.88 0.29
C ASP A 271 -7.80 -19.78 0.30
N THR A 272 -7.58 -19.18 -0.86
CA THR A 272 -6.59 -18.13 -1.12
C THR A 272 -7.17 -16.71 -1.02
N LEU A 273 -8.50 -16.57 -0.93
CA LEU A 273 -9.14 -15.29 -0.65
C LEU A 273 -8.72 -14.78 0.74
N SER A 274 -8.50 -13.48 0.83
CA SER A 274 -8.27 -12.77 2.08
C SER A 274 -9.11 -11.51 2.12
N ILE A 275 -9.72 -11.26 3.27
CA ILE A 275 -10.31 -9.95 3.58
C ILE A 275 -9.70 -9.46 4.87
N SER A 276 -9.03 -8.31 4.79
CA SER A 276 -8.30 -7.75 5.92
C SER A 276 -8.92 -6.42 6.35
N ILE A 277 -9.00 -6.20 7.67
CA ILE A 277 -9.43 -4.93 8.25
C ILE A 277 -8.27 -4.37 9.05
N LEU A 278 -7.80 -3.21 8.61
CA LEU A 278 -6.60 -2.57 9.11
C LEU A 278 -6.92 -1.12 9.51
N PRO A 279 -6.26 -0.58 10.53
CA PRO A 279 -6.41 0.82 10.89
C PRO A 279 -5.91 1.68 9.72
N GLY A 280 -6.67 2.70 9.35
CA GLY A 280 -6.22 3.70 8.39
C GLY A 280 -5.32 4.76 9.03
N PRO A 281 -4.82 5.69 8.21
CA PRO A 281 -3.83 6.65 8.65
C PRO A 281 -4.45 7.71 9.57
N SER A 282 -3.65 8.13 10.53
CA SER A 282 -3.96 9.22 11.44
C SER A 282 -3.20 10.48 11.01
N LEU A 283 -3.72 11.65 11.34
CA LEU A 283 -2.98 12.91 11.11
C LEU A 283 -1.69 12.92 11.94
N PRO A 284 -0.56 13.41 11.41
CA PRO A 284 0.67 13.58 12.19
C PRO A 284 0.42 14.45 13.45
N GLU A 285 1.03 14.08 14.57
CA GLU A 285 0.96 14.82 15.85
C GLU A 285 2.34 14.98 16.48
N GLY A 286 2.45 15.80 17.52
CA GLY A 286 3.71 15.99 18.25
C GLY A 286 4.79 16.60 17.36
N GLU A 287 6.00 16.02 17.41
CA GLU A 287 7.14 16.48 16.61
C GLU A 287 6.93 16.25 15.10
N ASP A 288 6.18 15.21 14.71
CA ASP A 288 5.92 14.88 13.31
C ASP A 288 5.04 15.93 12.62
N ALA A 289 4.17 16.61 13.38
CA ALA A 289 3.32 17.67 12.86
C ALA A 289 4.11 18.85 12.26
N ALA A 290 5.38 19.02 12.65
CA ALA A 290 6.26 20.05 12.07
C ALA A 290 6.68 19.76 10.63
N TYR A 291 6.62 18.49 10.19
CA TYR A 291 6.96 18.06 8.84
C TYR A 291 5.75 17.88 7.93
N PHE A 292 4.55 17.90 8.51
CA PHE A 292 3.30 17.72 7.79
C PHE A 292 2.95 18.96 6.97
N THR A 293 2.58 18.74 5.70
CA THR A 293 1.92 19.74 4.89
C THR A 293 0.70 19.14 4.20
N PRO A 294 -0.44 19.87 4.11
CA PRO A 294 -1.66 19.34 3.49
C PRO A 294 -1.42 18.81 2.09
N ASP A 295 -2.03 17.69 1.74
CA ASP A 295 -1.81 16.97 0.49
C ASP A 295 -3.15 16.59 -0.17
N ALA A 296 -3.07 15.90 -1.31
CA ALA A 296 -4.24 15.45 -2.06
C ALA A 296 -4.74 14.05 -1.61
N TRP A 297 -4.11 13.43 -0.61
CA TRP A 297 -4.54 12.13 -0.11
C TRP A 297 -5.78 12.27 0.80
N SER A 298 -6.68 11.28 0.76
CA SER A 298 -8.00 11.30 1.40
C SER A 298 -8.22 10.07 2.30
N PHE A 299 -9.21 10.12 3.20
CA PHE A 299 -9.63 9.04 4.11
C PHE A 299 -8.82 8.86 5.40
N ARG A 300 -8.27 9.96 5.95
CA ARG A 300 -7.64 9.94 7.29
C ARG A 300 -8.71 9.63 8.36
N GLY A 301 -8.37 8.83 9.36
CA GLY A 301 -9.27 8.42 10.44
C GLY A 301 -10.25 7.29 10.09
N SER A 302 -10.12 6.67 8.92
CA SER A 302 -10.88 5.49 8.52
C SER A 302 -10.22 4.18 9.00
N PHE A 303 -10.95 3.07 8.95
CA PHE A 303 -10.35 1.76 8.71
C PHE A 303 -10.20 1.56 7.20
N TYR A 304 -9.20 0.79 6.79
CA TYR A 304 -9.12 0.33 5.42
C TYR A 304 -9.33 -1.17 5.32
N ILE A 305 -10.04 -1.57 4.26
CA ILE A 305 -10.48 -2.94 3.99
C ILE A 305 -9.79 -3.40 2.72
N PHE A 306 -8.91 -4.38 2.85
CA PHE A 306 -8.31 -5.06 1.72
C PHE A 306 -9.19 -6.27 1.35
N VAL A 307 -9.53 -6.40 0.08
CA VAL A 307 -10.25 -7.57 -0.46
C VAL A 307 -9.42 -8.10 -1.61
N GLY A 308 -8.82 -9.28 -1.44
CA GLY A 308 -7.91 -9.80 -2.45
C GLY A 308 -7.65 -11.29 -2.39
N ASP A 309 -7.16 -11.81 -3.49
CA ASP A 309 -6.85 -13.23 -3.68
C ASP A 309 -5.48 -13.37 -4.37
N THR A 310 -4.76 -14.45 -4.05
CA THR A 310 -3.41 -14.77 -4.55
C THR A 310 -3.31 -16.27 -4.84
N TRP A 311 -3.19 -16.65 -6.12
CA TRP A 311 -3.23 -18.05 -6.55
C TRP A 311 -2.09 -18.40 -7.52
N ASN A 312 -1.72 -19.69 -7.56
CA ASN A 312 -0.56 -20.18 -8.32
C ASN A 312 -0.88 -20.71 -9.72
N VAL A 313 -2.16 -20.87 -10.06
CA VAL A 313 -2.60 -21.57 -11.29
C VAL A 313 -3.30 -20.58 -12.23
N PRO A 314 -2.62 -20.07 -13.28
CA PRO A 314 -3.19 -19.08 -14.21
C PRO A 314 -4.47 -19.54 -14.94
N ALA A 315 -4.74 -20.85 -14.99
CA ALA A 315 -5.91 -21.39 -15.67
C ALA A 315 -7.26 -20.97 -15.03
N ASN A 316 -7.26 -20.48 -13.78
CA ASN A 316 -8.47 -20.14 -13.04
C ASN A 316 -8.65 -18.63 -12.83
N ASP A 317 -7.87 -17.78 -13.50
CA ASP A 317 -7.86 -16.32 -13.28
C ASP A 317 -9.27 -15.71 -13.30
N ALA A 318 -10.11 -16.13 -14.25
CA ALA A 318 -11.46 -15.60 -14.40
C ALA A 318 -12.34 -15.85 -13.17
N GLU A 319 -12.24 -17.02 -12.53
CA GLU A 319 -13.06 -17.37 -11.38
C GLU A 319 -12.60 -16.65 -10.11
N HIS A 320 -11.28 -16.60 -9.87
CA HIS A 320 -10.69 -15.84 -8.76
C HIS A 320 -11.03 -14.35 -8.87
N ILE A 321 -10.79 -13.74 -10.04
CA ILE A 321 -11.12 -12.32 -10.28
C ILE A 321 -12.62 -12.08 -10.10
N ALA A 322 -13.49 -12.95 -10.63
CA ALA A 322 -14.93 -12.80 -10.49
C ALA A 322 -15.37 -12.85 -9.02
N TYR A 323 -14.79 -13.75 -8.22
CA TYR A 323 -15.15 -13.87 -6.80
C TYR A 323 -14.65 -12.69 -5.97
N VAL A 324 -13.45 -12.17 -6.22
CA VAL A 324 -12.97 -10.95 -5.57
C VAL A 324 -13.80 -9.73 -5.96
N LYS A 325 -14.26 -9.64 -7.22
CA LYS A 325 -15.20 -8.59 -7.65
C LYS A 325 -16.54 -8.71 -6.94
N ALA A 326 -17.08 -9.91 -6.77
CA ALA A 326 -18.29 -10.15 -5.99
C ALA A 326 -18.11 -9.79 -4.51
N SER A 327 -16.98 -10.18 -3.91
CA SER A 327 -16.62 -9.82 -2.53
C SER A 327 -16.48 -8.31 -2.36
N SER A 328 -15.82 -7.65 -3.30
CA SER A 328 -15.72 -6.19 -3.37
C SER A 328 -17.10 -5.54 -3.45
N ALA A 329 -18.01 -6.05 -4.29
CA ALA A 329 -19.36 -5.53 -4.41
C ALA A 329 -20.17 -5.68 -3.11
N ALA A 330 -19.92 -6.73 -2.31
CA ALA A 330 -20.54 -6.91 -1.00
C ALA A 330 -20.01 -5.92 0.06
N VAL A 331 -18.75 -5.48 -0.05
CA VAL A 331 -18.13 -4.51 0.87
C VAL A 331 -18.45 -3.06 0.50
N LYS A 332 -18.55 -2.75 -0.80
CA LYS A 332 -18.76 -1.39 -1.36
C LYS A 332 -19.87 -0.56 -0.68
N PRO A 333 -21.03 -1.11 -0.26
CA PRO A 333 -22.08 -0.32 0.41
C PRO A 333 -21.67 0.26 1.79
N TYR A 334 -20.59 -0.23 2.39
CA TYR A 334 -20.17 0.10 3.74
C TYR A 334 -18.92 0.99 3.80
N VAL A 335 -18.42 1.44 2.65
CA VAL A 335 -17.17 2.18 2.51
C VAL A 335 -17.42 3.52 1.82
N ALA A 336 -16.61 4.52 2.14
CA ALA A 336 -16.70 5.89 1.63
C ALA A 336 -15.87 6.11 0.35
N GLY A 337 -14.84 5.29 0.13
CA GLY A 337 -13.97 5.42 -1.04
C GLY A 337 -12.98 4.28 -1.18
N ASN A 338 -12.01 4.45 -2.07
CA ASN A 338 -11.03 3.43 -2.43
C ASN A 338 -9.61 3.96 -2.52
N TYR A 339 -8.63 3.07 -2.49
CA TYR A 339 -7.23 3.45 -2.56
C TYR A 339 -6.68 3.36 -3.99
N ILE A 340 -6.33 4.49 -4.60
CA ILE A 340 -5.89 4.56 -6.01
C ILE A 340 -4.72 3.62 -6.36
N ASN A 341 -3.81 3.37 -5.41
CA ASN A 341 -2.62 2.53 -5.60
C ASN A 341 -2.91 1.03 -5.39
N GLN A 342 -4.12 0.68 -4.95
CA GLN A 342 -4.58 -0.69 -4.73
C GLN A 342 -5.98 -0.87 -5.32
N LEU A 343 -6.15 -0.45 -6.57
CA LEU A 343 -7.31 -0.77 -7.39
C LEU A 343 -6.86 -1.58 -8.61
N MET A 344 -7.13 -2.87 -8.60
CA MET A 344 -6.87 -3.70 -9.78
C MET A 344 -8.08 -3.61 -10.71
N PHE A 345 -7.86 -3.06 -11.91
CA PHE A 345 -8.89 -2.79 -12.93
C PHE A 345 -9.93 -1.76 -12.48
N ALA A 346 -9.47 -0.55 -12.16
CA ALA A 346 -10.32 0.59 -11.81
C ALA A 346 -11.31 0.93 -12.95
N GLU A 347 -12.57 1.19 -12.56
CA GLU A 347 -13.59 1.74 -13.45
C GLU A 347 -13.47 3.27 -13.55
N ALA A 348 -14.15 3.88 -14.52
CA ALA A 348 -14.04 5.33 -14.80
C ALA A 348 -14.30 6.20 -13.56
N ASP A 349 -15.24 5.81 -12.69
CA ASP A 349 -15.59 6.56 -11.48
C ASP A 349 -14.68 6.28 -10.27
N ASP A 350 -13.89 5.20 -10.28
CA ASP A 350 -13.11 4.79 -9.11
C ASP A 350 -11.97 5.76 -8.80
N ALA A 351 -11.45 6.44 -9.83
CA ALA A 351 -10.49 7.52 -9.63
C ALA A 351 -11.10 8.66 -8.78
N ARG A 352 -12.33 9.10 -9.09
CA ARG A 352 -13.01 10.15 -8.32
C ARG A 352 -13.34 9.69 -6.90
N LYS A 353 -13.73 8.42 -6.73
CA LYS A 353 -13.96 7.79 -5.41
C LYS A 353 -12.69 7.57 -4.58
N SER A 354 -11.51 7.83 -5.15
CA SER A 354 -10.25 7.80 -4.41
C SER A 354 -10.00 9.08 -3.61
N TYR A 355 -10.87 10.07 -3.74
CA TYR A 355 -10.67 11.38 -3.17
C TYR A 355 -11.94 11.89 -2.48
N GLU A 356 -11.76 12.56 -1.34
CA GLU A 356 -12.83 13.28 -0.66
C GLU A 356 -13.36 14.45 -1.50
N ALA A 357 -14.55 14.93 -1.12
CA ALA A 357 -15.24 15.97 -1.85
C ALA A 357 -14.35 17.21 -2.11
N GLY A 358 -14.33 17.70 -3.35
CA GLY A 358 -13.57 18.87 -3.77
C GLY A 358 -12.11 18.60 -4.15
N ILE A 359 -11.47 17.54 -3.62
CA ILE A 359 -10.07 17.21 -3.91
C ILE A 359 -9.88 16.85 -5.38
N PHE A 360 -10.75 15.99 -5.93
CA PHE A 360 -10.67 15.59 -7.34
C PHE A 360 -10.80 16.80 -8.29
N THR A 361 -11.74 17.72 -8.01
CA THR A 361 -11.91 18.93 -8.83
C THR A 361 -10.73 19.88 -8.73
N ARG A 362 -10.07 19.98 -7.56
CA ARG A 362 -8.81 20.72 -7.45
C ARG A 362 -7.71 20.06 -8.26
N LEU A 363 -7.59 18.72 -8.23
CA LEU A 363 -6.64 17.96 -9.05
C LEU A 363 -6.87 18.16 -10.55
N GLU A 364 -8.13 18.23 -11.01
CA GLU A 364 -8.48 18.57 -12.40
C GLU A 364 -7.91 19.96 -12.78
N GLY A 365 -8.00 20.95 -11.88
CA GLY A 365 -7.37 22.26 -12.06
C GLY A 365 -5.85 22.22 -12.14
N VAL A 366 -5.19 21.45 -11.26
CA VAL A 366 -3.73 21.25 -11.30
C VAL A 366 -3.31 20.59 -12.61
N LYS A 367 -4.01 19.54 -13.03
CA LYS A 367 -3.77 18.83 -14.29
C LYS A 367 -3.88 19.79 -15.49
N ALA A 368 -4.92 20.61 -15.55
CA ALA A 368 -5.10 21.59 -16.62
C ALA A 368 -3.97 22.63 -16.67
N ALA A 369 -3.37 23.00 -15.53
CA ALA A 369 -2.29 23.96 -15.47
C ALA A 369 -0.93 23.37 -15.88
N PHE A 370 -0.62 22.13 -15.47
CA PHE A 370 0.72 21.56 -15.57
C PHE A 370 0.88 20.42 -16.59
N ASP A 371 -0.21 19.84 -17.06
CA ASP A 371 -0.27 18.89 -18.18
C ASP A 371 -1.56 19.10 -19.00
N PRO A 372 -1.70 20.28 -19.65
CA PRO A 372 -2.91 20.66 -20.39
C PRO A 372 -3.20 19.76 -21.60
N LEU A 373 -2.20 19.02 -22.08
CA LEU A 373 -2.31 18.07 -23.19
C LEU A 373 -2.64 16.66 -22.71
N ASN A 374 -2.79 16.48 -21.39
CA ASN A 374 -3.03 15.21 -20.74
C ASN A 374 -2.03 14.13 -21.21
N LEU A 375 -0.75 14.47 -21.33
CA LEU A 375 0.28 13.51 -21.79
C LEU A 375 0.44 12.35 -20.80
N PHE A 376 0.28 12.61 -19.51
CA PHE A 376 0.38 11.60 -18.45
C PHE A 376 -1.01 11.02 -18.12
N ARG A 377 -1.52 10.09 -18.95
CA ARG A 377 -2.92 9.64 -18.91
C ARG A 377 -3.20 8.20 -18.43
N ASP A 378 -2.20 7.31 -18.40
CA ASP A 378 -2.41 5.86 -18.16
C ASP A 378 -1.70 5.31 -16.91
N LEU A 379 -1.36 6.17 -15.94
CA LEU A 379 -0.46 5.78 -14.83
C LEU A 379 -1.17 5.08 -13.65
N ASN A 380 -2.50 4.94 -13.71
CA ASN A 380 -3.33 4.27 -12.70
C ASN A 380 -4.07 3.03 -13.22
N TYR A 381 -3.77 2.57 -14.45
CA TYR A 381 -4.51 1.48 -15.09
C TYR A 381 -3.54 0.44 -15.68
N VAL A 382 -3.30 -0.66 -14.96
CA VAL A 382 -2.62 -1.81 -15.53
C VAL A 382 -3.68 -2.75 -16.11
N HIS A 383 -3.73 -2.94 -17.44
CA HIS A 383 -4.39 -4.11 -18.04
C HIS A 383 -3.75 -4.47 -19.39
N PRO A 384 -3.50 -5.77 -19.67
CA PRO A 384 -3.11 -6.22 -21.00
C PRO A 384 -4.24 -6.37 -22.04
N ASP A 385 -5.55 -6.33 -21.71
CA ASP A 385 -6.58 -6.79 -22.67
C ASP A 385 -7.99 -6.13 -22.64
N VAL A 386 -8.16 -4.86 -22.28
CA VAL A 386 -9.48 -4.18 -22.41
C VAL A 386 -9.35 -2.77 -22.99
N LYS A 387 -10.13 -2.49 -24.06
CA LYS A 387 -10.22 -1.16 -24.70
C LYS A 387 -10.85 -0.12 -23.75
N PRO A 388 -10.38 1.13 -23.76
CA PRO A 388 -10.82 2.16 -22.81
C PRO A 388 -12.26 2.63 -23.09
N PRO A 389 -13.11 2.79 -22.06
CA PRO A 389 -14.32 3.59 -22.15
C PRO A 389 -14.06 5.06 -21.82
N THR A 390 -14.89 5.88 -22.44
CA THR A 390 -14.74 7.32 -22.70
C THR A 390 -15.36 8.17 -21.59
N ASP A 391 -14.56 8.95 -20.86
CA ASP A 391 -14.68 10.43 -20.77
C ASP A 391 -13.84 11.03 -19.62
N LEU A 392 -13.32 12.25 -19.85
CA LEU A 392 -12.23 13.01 -19.19
C LEU A 392 -10.79 12.59 -19.56
N PHE A 393 -10.61 11.42 -20.16
CA PHE A 393 -9.39 10.99 -20.85
C PHE A 393 -9.58 10.99 -22.39
N HIS A 394 -9.74 12.17 -23.00
CA HIS A 394 -9.70 12.29 -24.46
C HIS A 394 -8.71 13.38 -24.91
N GLY A 395 -7.88 13.00 -25.88
CA GLY A 395 -7.16 13.91 -26.77
C GLY A 395 -6.98 13.18 -28.09
N GLU A 396 -7.59 13.73 -29.15
CA GLU A 396 -7.54 13.24 -30.53
C GLU A 396 -6.10 12.94 -30.95
N ILE A 397 -5.90 11.78 -31.59
CA ILE A 397 -4.61 11.39 -32.15
C ILE A 397 -4.35 12.31 -33.36
N TYR A 398 -3.35 13.17 -33.25
CA TYR A 398 -2.75 13.81 -34.41
C TYR A 398 -1.94 12.75 -35.18
N ASP A 399 -2.53 12.20 -36.24
CA ASP A 399 -1.82 11.48 -37.29
C ASP A 399 -0.93 12.44 -38.08
N SER A 400 0.24 12.80 -37.53
CA SER A 400 1.43 13.16 -38.32
C SER A 400 2.60 13.60 -37.42
N LEU A 401 3.47 12.67 -37.03
CA LEU A 401 4.90 12.97 -36.90
C LEU A 401 5.71 11.79 -37.48
N PRO A 402 6.63 12.04 -38.43
CA PRO A 402 7.35 10.99 -39.11
C PRO A 402 8.55 10.56 -38.28
N PHE A 403 8.49 9.35 -37.71
CA PHE A 403 9.72 8.59 -37.45
C PHE A 403 9.71 7.36 -38.35
N ALA A 404 10.11 7.59 -39.60
CA ALA A 404 10.53 6.54 -40.51
C ALA A 404 11.97 6.10 -40.15
N ALA A 405 12.10 4.80 -39.90
CA ALA A 405 13.21 3.89 -40.25
C ALA A 405 14.67 4.35 -40.12
N ALA A 406 15.42 3.63 -39.27
CA ALA A 406 16.80 3.11 -39.45
C ALA A 406 17.20 2.41 -38.13
N ASP A 407 17.72 1.20 -38.01
CA ASP A 407 18.08 0.10 -38.90
C ASP A 407 17.92 -1.18 -38.06
N ALA A 408 17.36 -2.24 -38.64
CA ALA A 408 17.32 -3.55 -38.02
C ALA A 408 18.70 -4.22 -38.10
N VAL A 409 19.34 -4.45 -36.95
CA VAL A 409 20.51 -5.33 -36.86
C VAL A 409 20.00 -6.77 -36.81
N ALA A 410 20.31 -7.56 -37.83
CA ALA A 410 19.97 -8.97 -37.92
C ALA A 410 20.70 -9.81 -36.84
N PRO A 411 20.07 -10.90 -36.32
CA PRO A 411 20.74 -11.80 -35.39
C PRO A 411 21.79 -12.66 -36.11
N ALA A 412 22.93 -12.89 -35.44
CA ALA A 412 24.02 -13.73 -35.92
C ALA A 412 23.61 -15.23 -35.94
N PRO A 413 24.16 -16.04 -36.87
CA PRO A 413 23.80 -17.45 -37.00
C PRO A 413 24.48 -18.36 -35.97
N ASP A 414 23.74 -19.39 -35.58
CA ASP A 414 24.18 -20.49 -34.73
C ASP A 414 25.45 -21.17 -35.26
N THR A 415 26.48 -21.30 -34.40
CA THR A 415 27.58 -22.24 -34.60
C THR A 415 27.53 -23.33 -33.55
N ALA A 416 27.14 -24.52 -33.97
CA ALA A 416 27.31 -25.76 -33.23
C ALA A 416 28.80 -26.17 -33.14
N MET A 417 29.26 -26.56 -31.95
CA MET A 417 30.32 -27.53 -31.62
C MET A 417 30.33 -27.64 -30.08
N GLY A 418 30.46 -28.76 -29.39
CA GLY A 418 30.70 -30.17 -29.68
C GLY A 418 30.66 -30.90 -28.32
N GLY A 419 30.33 -32.18 -28.31
CA GLY A 419 30.06 -32.95 -27.10
C GLY A 419 31.27 -33.20 -26.20
N ALA A 420 30.99 -33.39 -24.91
CA ALA A 420 31.79 -34.19 -23.99
C ALA A 420 30.84 -34.86 -22.98
N GLU A 421 30.90 -36.20 -22.94
CA GLU A 421 30.13 -37.08 -22.07
C GLU A 421 30.45 -36.87 -20.59
N ALA A 422 29.44 -37.01 -19.73
CA ALA A 422 29.60 -37.12 -18.28
C ALA A 422 29.71 -38.61 -17.88
N PRO A 423 30.61 -39.01 -16.97
CA PRO A 423 30.70 -40.40 -16.52
C PRO A 423 29.56 -40.76 -15.55
N LYS A 424 29.01 -41.97 -15.71
CA LYS A 424 28.01 -42.58 -14.83
C LYS A 424 28.64 -43.12 -13.52
N PRO A 425 27.85 -43.22 -12.44
CA PRO A 425 28.35 -43.58 -11.11
C PRO A 425 28.60 -45.09 -10.98
N MET A 426 29.61 -45.44 -10.17
CA MET A 426 29.82 -46.79 -9.62
C MET A 426 29.08 -46.95 -8.29
#